data_AF-B1G6Y9-F1
#
_entry.id   AF-B1G6Y9-F1
#
_cell.length_a   1.000
_cell.length_b   1.000
_cell.length_c   1.000
_cell.angle_alpha   90.00
_cell.angle_beta   90.00
_cell.angle_gamma   90.00
#
_symmetry.space_group_name_H-M   'P 1'
#
loop_
_entity.id
_entity.type
_entity.pdbx_description
1 polymer ?
#
loop_
_entity_poly.entity_id
_entity_poly.type
_entity_poly.pdbx_seq_one_letter_code
_entity_poly.pdbx_strand_id
1 'polypeptide(L)'
;MKATLDASLIASVGSGPGVSPQLNVSATENIFDGIAGVRGRLVITGDSRWYAPFYLDAGTGTSKFTWQAMTGIGYAMKMCDVSLTYQYLAFYGSGDQLVQTLRFNGPSLNLTFRF
;
A
#
# COMPACT_ATOMS: atom_id res chain seq x y z
N MET A 1 6.65 -32.24 -12.13
CA MET A 1 6.70 -31.51 -10.85
C MET A 1 6.65 -30.03 -11.21
N LYS A 2 5.66 -29.26 -10.75
CA LYS A 2 5.61 -27.80 -11.02
C LYS A 2 6.56 -27.10 -10.05
N ALA A 3 7.55 -26.37 -10.55
CA ALA A 3 8.41 -25.54 -9.72
C ALA A 3 7.78 -24.15 -9.54
N THR A 4 7.60 -23.73 -8.28
CA THR A 4 7.22 -22.36 -7.91
C THR A 4 8.37 -21.73 -7.13
N LEU A 5 8.67 -20.46 -7.39
CA LEU A 5 9.66 -19.67 -6.67
C LEU A 5 8.99 -18.42 -6.14
N ASP A 6 8.98 -18.28 -4.83
CA ASP A 6 8.42 -17.12 -4.13
C ASP A 6 9.52 -16.43 -3.32
N ALA A 7 9.68 -15.13 -3.51
CA ALA A 7 10.64 -14.30 -2.80
C ALA A 7 9.95 -13.03 -2.27
N SER A 8 10.15 -12.70 -1.00
CA SER A 8 9.62 -11.46 -0.41
C SER A 8 10.67 -10.78 0.46
N LEU A 9 10.65 -9.44 0.44
CA LEU A 9 11.51 -8.56 1.21
C LEU A 9 10.65 -7.46 1.83
N ILE A 10 10.72 -7.32 3.15
CA ILE A 10 10.10 -6.22 3.88
C ILE A 10 11.20 -5.57 4.70
N ALA A 11 11.49 -4.30 4.44
CA ALA A 11 12.37 -3.50 5.26
C ALA A 11 11.52 -2.51 6.04
N SER A 12 11.82 -2.30 7.32
CA SER A 12 11.18 -1.29 8.16
C SER A 12 12.25 -0.36 8.71
N VAL A 13 12.10 0.95 8.47
CA VAL A 13 13.05 1.95 8.96
C VAL A 13 12.43 2.70 10.15
N GLY A 14 12.88 2.38 11.36
CA GLY A 14 12.74 3.21 12.56
C GLY A 14 11.71 2.79 13.61
N SER A 15 12.00 3.12 14.87
CA SER A 15 11.15 3.01 16.06
C SER A 15 10.21 4.22 16.27
N GLY A 16 9.94 4.98 15.20
CA GLY A 16 9.14 6.21 15.14
C GLY A 16 8.21 6.25 13.91
N PRO A 17 7.83 7.42 13.34
CA PRO A 17 7.16 7.50 12.02
C PRO A 17 7.94 6.69 10.98
N GLY A 18 7.47 5.47 10.72
CA GLY A 18 8.20 4.47 9.97
C GLY A 18 7.75 4.43 8.52
N VAL A 19 8.72 4.24 7.63
CA VAL A 19 8.47 3.87 6.24
C VAL A 19 8.96 2.43 6.08
N SER A 20 8.08 1.60 5.57
CA SER A 20 8.32 0.19 5.30
C SER A 20 8.13 -0.08 3.81
N PRO A 21 9.22 -0.12 3.02
CA PRO A 21 9.17 -0.71 1.69
C PRO A 21 8.93 -2.22 1.75
N GLN A 22 8.19 -2.73 0.77
CA GLN A 22 7.89 -4.13 0.58
C GLN A 22 8.08 -4.49 -0.91
N LEU A 23 8.73 -5.62 -1.17
CA LEU A 23 8.88 -6.20 -2.51
C LEU A 23 8.55 -7.69 -2.43
N ASN A 24 7.65 -8.15 -3.29
CA ASN A 24 7.30 -9.56 -3.42
C ASN A 24 7.42 -9.95 -4.90
N VAL A 25 8.05 -11.09 -5.18
CA VAL A 25 8.22 -11.63 -6.53
C VAL A 25 7.85 -13.10 -6.49
N SER A 26 6.94 -13.51 -7.37
CA SER A 26 6.53 -14.90 -7.55
C SER A 26 6.72 -15.30 -9.00
N ALA A 27 7.29 -16.49 -9.22
CA ALA A 27 7.50 -17.07 -10.53
C ALA A 27 7.01 -18.52 -10.56
N THR A 28 6.06 -18.80 -11.44
CA THR A 28 5.56 -20.16 -11.74
C THR A 28 5.61 -20.37 -13.23
N GLU A 29 6.45 -21.32 -13.70
CA GLU A 29 6.72 -21.88 -15.06
C GLU A 29 6.41 -21.09 -16.37
N ASN A 30 5.55 -20.07 -16.39
CA ASN A 30 5.29 -19.18 -17.52
C ASN A 30 4.66 -17.82 -17.11
N ILE A 31 4.54 -17.53 -15.81
CA ILE A 31 3.94 -16.30 -15.27
C ILE A 31 4.92 -15.70 -14.26
N PHE A 32 5.41 -14.50 -14.59
CA PHE A 32 6.13 -13.63 -13.68
C PHE A 32 5.17 -12.58 -13.13
N ASP A 33 4.98 -12.57 -11.81
CA ASP A 33 4.21 -11.57 -11.10
C ASP A 33 5.10 -10.93 -10.02
N GLY A 34 5.35 -9.62 -10.16
CA GLY A 34 6.14 -8.82 -9.23
C GLY A 34 5.29 -7.71 -8.63
N ILE A 35 5.34 -7.54 -7.31
CA ILE A 35 4.65 -6.48 -6.59
C ILE A 35 5.67 -5.73 -5.74
N ALA A 36 5.78 -4.42 -5.96
CA ALA A 36 6.61 -3.53 -5.16
C ALA A 36 5.72 -2.46 -4.52
N GLY A 37 5.91 -2.19 -3.23
CA GLY A 37 5.16 -1.18 -2.53
C GLY A 37 5.94 -0.53 -1.41
N VAL A 38 5.38 0.57 -0.94
CA VAL A 38 5.87 1.34 0.19
C VAL A 38 4.68 1.73 1.03
N ARG A 39 4.80 1.54 2.33
CA ARG A 39 3.80 1.97 3.29
C ARG A 39 4.46 2.66 4.45
N GLY A 40 3.77 3.59 5.08
CA GLY A 40 4.33 4.27 6.21
C GLY A 40 3.39 5.26 6.85
N ARG A 41 3.93 5.94 7.85
CA ARG A 41 3.23 6.99 8.58
C ARG A 41 4.18 8.14 8.82
N LEU A 42 3.86 9.31 8.28
CA LEU A 42 4.58 10.55 8.56
C LEU A 42 4.00 11.18 9.82
N VAL A 43 4.84 11.52 10.78
CA VAL A 43 4.41 12.33 11.94
C VAL A 43 4.51 13.80 11.53
N ILE A 44 3.40 14.52 11.69
CA ILE A 44 3.27 15.93 11.28
C ILE A 44 3.71 16.86 12.41
N THR A 45 3.43 16.47 13.66
CA THR A 45 3.68 17.30 14.84
C THR A 45 4.69 16.63 15.76
N GLY A 46 5.57 17.41 16.41
CA GLY A 46 6.59 16.85 17.31
C GLY A 46 6.06 16.04 18.51
N ASP A 47 4.77 16.18 18.83
CA ASP A 47 4.05 15.40 19.84
C ASP A 47 3.57 14.02 19.34
N SER A 48 3.81 13.68 18.08
CA SER A 48 3.34 12.45 17.41
C SER A 48 1.82 12.23 17.42
N ARG A 49 1.02 13.25 17.73
CA ARG A 49 -0.45 13.15 17.73
C ARG A 49 -0.99 13.20 16.32
N TRP A 50 -0.51 14.13 15.50
CA TRP A 50 -0.91 14.20 14.09
C TRP A 50 0.01 13.36 13.22
N TYR A 51 -0.61 12.55 12.37
CA TYR A 51 0.11 11.72 11.42
C TYR A 51 -0.60 11.62 10.08
N ALA A 52 0.15 11.39 9.01
CA ALA A 52 -0.37 11.07 7.69
C ALA A 52 0.04 9.64 7.32
N PRO A 53 -0.88 8.67 7.31
CA PRO A 53 -0.59 7.36 6.75
C PRO A 53 -0.50 7.47 5.23
N PHE A 54 0.43 6.75 4.64
CA PHE A 54 0.54 6.61 3.19
C PHE A 54 0.88 5.17 2.83
N TYR A 55 0.39 4.76 1.68
CA TYR A 55 0.59 3.45 1.08
C TYR A 55 0.59 3.63 -0.42
N LEU A 56 1.54 3.01 -1.11
CA LEU A 56 1.57 2.94 -2.55
C LEU A 56 2.19 1.61 -2.92
N ASP A 57 1.50 0.83 -3.73
CA ASP A 57 2.07 -0.36 -4.35
C ASP A 57 1.77 -0.39 -5.85
N ALA A 58 2.61 -1.13 -6.54
CA ALA A 58 2.56 -1.36 -7.95
C ALA A 58 2.91 -2.83 -8.20
N GLY A 59 1.97 -3.55 -8.81
CA GLY A 59 2.13 -4.89 -9.31
C GLY A 59 2.31 -4.86 -10.82
N THR A 60 3.36 -5.49 -11.32
CA THR A 60 3.53 -5.79 -12.74
C THR A 60 3.56 -7.30 -12.92
N GLY A 61 2.68 -7.81 -13.77
CA GLY A 61 2.64 -9.21 -14.16
C GLY A 61 2.83 -9.38 -15.65
N THR A 62 2.78 -10.63 -16.11
CA THR A 62 3.01 -11.02 -17.52
C THR A 62 2.05 -10.35 -18.52
N SER A 63 0.93 -9.74 -18.08
CA SER A 63 0.01 -9.02 -18.99
C SER A 63 -0.78 -7.85 -18.39
N LYS A 64 -0.66 -7.53 -17.09
CA LYS A 64 -1.45 -6.46 -16.45
C LYS A 64 -0.62 -5.70 -15.42
N PHE A 65 -0.63 -4.36 -15.51
CA PHE A 65 -0.08 -3.48 -14.48
C PHE A 65 -1.22 -3.00 -13.57
N THR A 66 -1.02 -3.14 -12.28
CA THR A 66 -1.96 -2.70 -11.24
C THR A 66 -1.22 -1.77 -10.30
N TRP A 67 -1.83 -0.66 -9.90
CA TRP A 67 -1.28 0.16 -8.82
C TRP A 67 -2.38 0.55 -7.84
N GLN A 68 -2.03 0.56 -6.56
CA GLN A 68 -2.92 0.99 -5.50
C GLN A 68 -2.19 2.05 -4.68
N ALA A 69 -2.92 3.09 -4.30
CA ALA A 69 -2.43 4.13 -3.41
C ALA A 69 -3.46 4.39 -2.32
N MET A 70 -2.99 4.71 -1.13
CA MET A 70 -3.82 5.20 -0.04
C MET A 70 -3.06 6.30 0.68
N THR A 71 -3.77 7.34 1.05
CA THR A 71 -3.22 8.42 1.88
C THR A 71 -4.29 8.94 2.81
N GLY A 72 -3.91 9.65 3.87
CA GLY A 72 -4.88 10.20 4.79
C GLY A 72 -4.27 11.09 5.85
N ILE A 73 -5.08 11.38 6.85
CA ILE A 73 -4.68 12.09 8.06
C ILE A 73 -5.28 11.39 9.29
N GLY A 74 -4.52 11.32 10.36
CA GLY A 74 -4.92 10.72 11.61
C GLY A 74 -4.45 11.50 12.81
N TYR A 75 -5.19 11.31 13.90
CA TYR A 75 -4.93 11.87 15.20
C TYR A 75 -4.86 10.73 16.22
N ALA A 76 -3.68 10.55 16.82
CA ALA A 76 -3.41 9.59 17.87
C ALA A 76 -3.75 10.21 19.24
N MET A 77 -4.75 9.65 19.92
CA MET A 77 -5.09 9.98 21.30
C MET A 77 -4.48 8.93 22.24
N LYS A 78 -4.48 9.20 23.55
CA LYS A 78 -3.92 8.27 24.54
C LYS A 78 -4.57 6.87 24.51
N MET A 79 -5.88 6.81 24.24
CA MET A 79 -6.69 5.59 24.31
C MET A 79 -7.23 5.14 22.96
N CYS A 80 -7.19 6.00 21.95
CA CYS A 80 -7.80 5.74 20.65
C CYS A 80 -7.08 6.54 19.56
N ASP A 81 -6.85 5.91 18.41
CA ASP A 81 -6.35 6.58 17.22
C ASP A 81 -7.50 6.68 16.22
N VAL A 82 -7.80 7.89 15.77
CA VAL A 82 -8.76 8.14 14.68
C VAL A 82 -7.99 8.51 13.43
N SER A 83 -8.33 7.94 12.28
CA SER A 83 -7.79 8.38 11.00
C SER A 83 -8.82 8.34 9.90
N LEU A 84 -8.73 9.33 9.02
CA LEU A 84 -9.48 9.42 7.79
C LEU A 84 -8.52 9.16 6.64
N THR A 85 -8.77 8.09 5.90
CA THR A 85 -7.96 7.67 4.76
C THR A 85 -8.78 7.68 3.50
N TYR A 86 -8.08 7.84 2.38
CA TYR A 86 -8.64 7.76 1.06
C TYR A 86 -7.85 6.74 0.26
N GLN A 87 -8.51 5.70 -0.20
CA GLN A 87 -7.90 4.67 -1.04
C GLN A 87 -8.23 4.95 -2.50
N TYR A 88 -7.24 4.73 -3.36
CA TYR A 88 -7.33 4.84 -4.79
C TYR A 88 -6.75 3.57 -5.43
N LEU A 89 -7.57 2.88 -6.21
CA LEU A 89 -7.16 1.73 -6.99
C LEU A 89 -7.29 2.08 -8.47
N ALA A 90 -6.22 1.87 -9.24
CA ALA A 90 -6.28 1.97 -10.69
C ALA A 90 -5.51 0.84 -11.38
N PHE A 91 -6.12 0.33 -12.44
CA PHE A 91 -5.59 -0.74 -13.28
C PHE A 91 -5.20 -0.14 -14.62
N TYR A 92 -3.97 -0.40 -15.08
CA TYR A 92 -3.53 -0.06 -16.43
C TYR A 92 -3.15 -1.35 -17.17
N GLY A 93 -4.03 -1.82 -18.06
CA GLY A 93 -3.70 -2.88 -19.02
C GLY A 93 -2.95 -2.27 -20.21
N SER A 94 -1.79 -2.84 -20.57
CA SER A 94 -1.09 -2.43 -21.79
C SER A 94 -1.79 -3.03 -23.01
N GLY A 95 -2.44 -2.19 -23.81
CA GLY A 95 -3.07 -2.56 -25.07
C GLY A 95 -4.15 -1.59 -25.48
N ASP A 96 -3.75 -0.51 -26.16
CA ASP A 96 -4.44 0.44 -27.06
C ASP A 96 -5.96 0.76 -26.99
N GLN A 97 -6.72 0.26 -26.02
CA GLN A 97 -8.12 0.61 -25.85
C GLN A 97 -8.52 0.37 -24.39
N LEU A 98 -9.37 1.26 -23.90
CA LEU A 98 -10.00 1.21 -22.59
C LEU A 98 -9.05 1.48 -21.42
N VAL A 99 -8.87 2.78 -21.20
CA VAL A 99 -9.00 3.42 -19.88
C VAL A 99 -10.35 3.02 -19.26
N GLN A 100 -10.55 1.74 -18.93
CA GLN A 100 -11.65 1.30 -18.10
C GLN A 100 -11.23 1.58 -16.66
N THR A 101 -11.33 2.86 -16.36
CA THR A 101 -11.15 3.48 -15.07
C THR A 101 -12.19 2.89 -14.11
N LEU A 102 -11.99 1.66 -13.66
CA LEU A 102 -12.62 1.13 -12.46
C LEU A 102 -11.92 1.80 -11.28
N ARG A 103 -12.23 3.09 -11.11
CA ARG A 103 -11.86 3.88 -9.94
C ARG A 103 -12.72 3.39 -8.80
N PHE A 104 -12.21 2.43 -8.06
CA PHE A 104 -12.69 2.20 -6.71
C PHE A 104 -11.92 3.17 -5.82
N ASN A 105 -12.54 4.31 -5.58
CA ASN A 105 -12.00 5.36 -4.74
C ASN A 105 -13.02 5.68 -3.64
N GLY A 106 -12.60 5.51 -2.40
CA GLY A 106 -13.49 5.59 -1.26
C GLY A 106 -12.80 6.21 -0.06
N PRO A 107 -13.45 7.15 0.63
CA PRO A 107 -13.03 7.53 1.97
C PRO A 107 -13.30 6.38 2.93
N SER A 108 -12.37 6.16 3.85
CA SER A 108 -12.51 5.21 4.95
C SER A 108 -12.16 5.89 6.26
N LEU A 109 -12.96 5.60 7.29
CA LEU A 109 -12.72 6.06 8.65
C LEU A 109 -12.21 4.88 9.47
N ASN A 110 -11.05 5.03 10.09
CA ASN A 110 -10.44 4.03 10.94
C ASN A 110 -10.42 4.53 12.38
N LEU A 111 -10.91 3.70 13.30
CA LEU A 111 -10.86 3.91 14.74
C LEU A 111 -10.14 2.72 15.36
N THR A 112 -9.04 2.98 16.06
CA THR A 112 -8.22 1.95 16.71
C THR A 112 -8.13 2.23 18.19
N PHE A 113 -8.68 1.35 19.03
CA PHE A 113 -8.62 1.48 20.48
C PHE A 113 -7.36 0.79 21.02
N ARG A 114 -6.66 1.46 21.93
CA ARG A 114 -5.47 0.94 22.62
C ARG A 114 -5.84 0.75 24.09
N PHE A 115 -5.90 -0.50 24.54
CA PHE A 115 -6.19 -0.91 25.92
C PHE A 115 -4.93 -1.49 26.57
#